data_AF-A0A937FUA8-F1
#
_entry.id   AF-A0A937FUA8-F1
#
_cell.length_a   1.000
_cell.length_b   1.000
_cell.length_c   1.000
_cell.angle_alpha   90.00
_cell.angle_beta   90.00
_cell.angle_gamma   90.00
#
_symmetry.space_group_name_H-M   'P 1'
#
loop_
_entity.id
_entity.type
_entity.pdbx_description
1 polymer ?
#
loop_
_entity_poly.entity_id
_entity_poly.type
_entity_poly.pdbx_seq_one_letter_code
_entity_poly.pdbx_strand_id
1 'polypeptide(L)'
;MRLWRLAALALVALVSCGEVPDVSSAAGDDVLAPYEAAAWPRYLTDLALPRDRDYVILSYLPPAVPLDLRTPETMRATLRAGLSDPAALAEAKTKIGHTIVAWQCGAHQGVTSMTGETRLQATRMMLSGWGIVPLLSTFQDGHLYTEAGFIPRHDLAFRQGKGVVTAVEVDRASCTRLRRALEDFVTHPAQPARNFGLLADPRRFEGGGCLTFAWYLSGAAGVIGDMQHLFRRDIEVRAVQIGAWRPVPPGVVPWRPDGHVWRDTPLSLRAFLGTRWDQGPVVARLSVPDGEAFLGAMIALRDGVQDTQDWRAGRVLPGHGAVVERAEVAARRYANGFPVRRLADPDGVAALVLETH
;
A
#
# COMPACT_ATOMS: atom_id res chain seq x y z
N MET A 1 0.30 -27.64 23.66
CA MET A 1 0.06 -27.82 22.20
C MET A 1 -1.34 -27.44 21.70
N ARG A 2 -2.36 -27.17 22.54
CA ARG A 2 -3.74 -26.85 22.09
C ARG A 2 -4.09 -25.36 21.94
N LEU A 3 -3.41 -24.43 22.61
CA LEU A 3 -3.71 -22.99 22.53
C LEU A 3 -3.22 -22.28 21.25
N TRP A 4 -2.13 -22.75 20.64
CA TRP A 4 -1.55 -22.11 19.44
C TRP A 4 -2.33 -22.40 18.16
N ARG A 5 -3.02 -23.56 18.09
CA ARG A 5 -3.93 -23.89 16.98
C ARG A 5 -5.20 -23.04 17.02
N LEU A 6 -5.67 -22.65 18.20
CA LEU A 6 -6.82 -21.74 18.37
C LEU A 6 -6.45 -20.29 18.01
N ALA A 7 -5.23 -19.83 18.32
CA ALA A 7 -4.74 -18.54 17.85
C ALA A 7 -4.59 -18.48 16.31
N ALA A 8 -4.13 -19.58 15.69
CA ALA A 8 -4.05 -19.69 14.23
C ALA A 8 -5.45 -19.74 13.58
N LEU A 9 -6.45 -20.38 14.21
CA LEU A 9 -7.84 -20.40 13.75
C LEU A 9 -8.56 -19.05 13.95
N ALA A 10 -8.26 -18.32 15.03
CA ALA A 10 -8.74 -16.94 15.22
C ALA A 10 -8.15 -15.97 14.18
N LEU A 11 -6.89 -16.19 13.76
CA LEU A 11 -6.27 -15.49 12.63
C LEU A 11 -6.91 -15.84 11.26
N VAL A 12 -7.60 -16.98 11.15
CA VAL A 12 -8.28 -17.41 9.91
C VAL A 12 -9.69 -16.82 9.79
N ALA A 13 -10.37 -16.56 10.92
CA ALA A 13 -11.75 -16.05 10.92
C ALA A 13 -11.86 -14.52 10.75
N LEU A 14 -10.78 -13.76 10.92
CA LEU A 14 -10.79 -12.29 10.89
C LEU A 14 -10.33 -11.66 9.57
N VAL A 15 -10.00 -12.47 8.56
CA VAL A 15 -9.30 -12.03 7.33
C VAL A 15 -10.10 -12.26 6.04
N SER A 16 -11.40 -12.55 6.13
CA SER A 16 -12.26 -12.34 4.96
C SER A 16 -12.43 -10.83 4.78
N CYS A 17 -11.67 -10.22 3.86
CA CYS A 17 -12.26 -9.16 3.06
C CYS A 17 -13.54 -9.79 2.49
N GLY A 18 -14.71 -9.26 2.85
CA GLY A 18 -15.96 -9.73 2.25
C GLY A 18 -15.80 -9.72 0.73
N GLU A 19 -16.39 -10.69 0.05
CA GLU A 19 -16.36 -10.79 -1.41
C GLU A 19 -16.64 -9.41 -2.01
N VAL A 20 -15.59 -8.76 -2.53
CA VAL A 20 -15.72 -7.54 -3.31
C VAL A 20 -16.13 -8.00 -4.70
N PRO A 21 -17.22 -7.48 -5.29
CA PRO A 21 -17.62 -7.90 -6.62
C PRO A 21 -16.46 -7.71 -7.61
N ASP A 22 -16.03 -8.82 -8.20
CA ASP A 22 -15.06 -8.86 -9.29
C ASP A 22 -15.74 -8.25 -10.53
N VAL A 23 -15.34 -7.03 -10.88
CA VAL A 23 -15.75 -6.41 -12.15
C VAL A 23 -14.61 -6.61 -13.14
N SER A 24 -14.33 -7.86 -13.50
CA SER A 24 -13.68 -8.14 -14.76
C SER A 24 -14.72 -8.02 -15.88
N SER A 25 -14.69 -6.87 -16.53
CA SER A 25 -15.46 -6.48 -17.73
C SER A 25 -16.98 -6.65 -17.64
N ALA A 26 -17.67 -5.60 -17.18
CA ALA A 26 -19.03 -5.34 -17.64
C ALA A 26 -18.92 -4.58 -18.98
N ALA A 27 -19.40 -5.20 -20.06
CA ALA A 27 -19.55 -4.54 -21.35
C ALA A 27 -20.60 -3.43 -21.21
N GLY A 28 -20.13 -2.19 -21.15
CA GLY A 28 -20.87 -0.93 -21.21
C GLY A 28 -19.88 0.18 -21.52
N ASP A 29 -20.28 1.17 -22.31
CA ASP A 29 -19.38 2.13 -22.97
C ASP A 29 -18.59 3.07 -22.03
N ASP A 30 -18.76 2.97 -20.71
CA ASP A 30 -18.01 3.75 -19.71
C ASP A 30 -17.21 2.83 -18.77
N VAL A 31 -15.94 2.62 -19.12
CA VAL A 31 -14.97 1.81 -18.35
C VAL A 31 -14.80 2.34 -16.93
N LEU A 32 -14.96 3.64 -16.71
CA LEU A 32 -14.70 4.28 -15.42
C LEU A 32 -15.93 4.31 -14.51
N ALA A 33 -17.12 4.00 -15.02
CA ALA A 33 -18.35 3.98 -14.24
C ALA A 33 -18.26 3.21 -12.91
N PRO A 34 -17.62 2.02 -12.81
CA PRO A 34 -17.47 1.33 -11.51
C PRO A 34 -16.69 2.13 -10.45
N TYR A 35 -15.89 3.10 -10.87
CA TYR A 35 -15.05 3.92 -10.00
C TYR A 35 -15.58 5.34 -9.80
N GLU A 36 -16.60 5.78 -10.55
CA GLU A 36 -17.11 7.15 -10.54
C GLU A 36 -18.64 7.31 -10.38
N ALA A 37 -19.41 6.22 -10.51
CA ALA A 37 -20.87 6.31 -10.56
C ALA A 37 -21.56 6.29 -9.19
N ALA A 38 -20.85 5.86 -8.13
CA ALA A 38 -21.44 5.73 -6.81
C ALA A 38 -21.28 7.04 -6.01
N ALA A 39 -21.70 7.02 -4.75
CA ALA A 39 -21.46 8.14 -3.87
C ALA A 39 -20.06 8.04 -3.27
N TRP A 40 -19.34 9.16 -3.27
CA TRP A 40 -18.00 9.23 -2.72
C TRP A 40 -17.97 8.79 -1.25
N PRO A 41 -16.93 8.05 -0.81
CA PRO A 41 -16.71 7.73 0.59
C PRO A 41 -16.83 8.96 1.49
N ARG A 42 -17.42 8.78 2.68
CA ARG A 42 -17.72 9.91 3.57
C ARG A 42 -16.48 10.66 3.99
N TYR A 43 -15.37 9.97 4.23
CA TYR A 43 -14.10 10.62 4.56
C TYR A 43 -13.59 11.56 3.45
N LEU A 44 -13.97 11.34 2.18
CA LEU A 44 -13.66 12.24 1.06
C LEU A 44 -14.67 13.38 0.97
N THR A 45 -15.95 13.11 1.21
CA THR A 45 -16.97 14.18 1.23
C THR A 45 -16.77 15.15 2.39
N ASP A 46 -16.32 14.66 3.55
CA ASP A 46 -16.07 15.43 4.77
C ASP A 46 -14.95 16.48 4.57
N LEU A 47 -14.10 16.31 3.54
CA LEU A 47 -13.04 17.28 3.19
C LEU A 47 -13.58 18.61 2.66
N ALA A 48 -14.84 18.63 2.19
CA ALA A 48 -15.51 19.80 1.63
C ALA A 48 -14.67 20.57 0.59
N LEU A 49 -14.02 19.84 -0.33
CA LEU A 49 -13.19 20.43 -1.38
C LEU A 49 -14.05 21.31 -2.34
N PRO A 50 -13.56 22.50 -2.75
CA PRO A 50 -14.22 23.35 -3.74
C PRO A 50 -14.55 22.59 -5.02
N ARG A 51 -15.79 22.69 -5.50
CA ARG A 51 -16.31 21.91 -6.65
C ARG A 51 -15.89 22.46 -8.02
N ASP A 52 -15.43 23.69 -8.06
CA ASP A 52 -14.91 24.38 -9.23
C ASP A 52 -13.44 24.06 -9.52
N ARG A 53 -12.79 23.30 -8.63
CA ARG A 53 -11.38 22.90 -8.72
C ARG A 53 -11.22 21.40 -8.86
N ASP A 54 -10.09 20.99 -9.41
CA ASP A 54 -9.76 19.59 -9.61
C ASP A 54 -8.71 19.13 -8.58
N TYR A 55 -8.92 17.95 -8.01
CA TYR A 55 -8.04 17.40 -6.97
C TYR A 55 -7.69 15.95 -7.24
N VAL A 56 -6.47 15.57 -6.91
CA VAL A 56 -6.06 14.19 -6.70
C VAL A 56 -5.74 13.98 -5.23
N ILE A 57 -6.33 12.96 -4.64
CA ILE A 57 -6.24 12.67 -3.21
C ILE A 57 -5.51 11.34 -3.01
N LEU A 58 -4.44 11.39 -2.23
CA LEU A 58 -3.72 10.23 -1.74
C LEU A 58 -4.08 10.00 -0.28
N SER A 59 -4.54 8.79 0.03
CA SER A 59 -4.92 8.39 1.38
C SER A 59 -4.14 7.14 1.78
N TYR A 60 -3.45 7.18 2.91
CA TYR A 60 -2.66 6.06 3.41
C TYR A 60 -3.09 5.67 4.83
N LEU A 61 -3.47 4.40 5.00
CA LEU A 61 -3.61 3.78 6.30
C LEU A 61 -2.30 3.05 6.63
N PRO A 62 -1.47 3.56 7.55
CA PRO A 62 -0.24 2.89 7.92
C PRO A 62 -0.53 1.60 8.70
N PRO A 63 0.37 0.59 8.66
CA PRO A 63 0.26 -0.56 9.56
C PRO A 63 0.49 -0.10 11.01
N ALA A 64 -0.10 -0.76 12.00
CA ALA A 64 0.15 -0.40 13.40
C ALA A 64 1.60 -0.69 13.80
N VAL A 65 2.15 -1.80 13.32
CA VAL A 65 3.58 -2.10 13.47
C VAL A 65 4.30 -1.68 12.18
N PRO A 66 5.23 -0.71 12.26
CA PRO A 66 6.07 -0.32 11.12
C PRO A 66 6.85 -1.52 10.57
N LEU A 67 6.95 -1.63 9.24
CA LEU A 67 7.83 -2.62 8.60
C LEU A 67 9.19 -1.98 8.29
N ASP A 68 10.19 -2.23 9.13
CA ASP A 68 11.51 -1.63 9.00
C ASP A 68 12.40 -2.41 8.03
N LEU A 69 12.48 -1.92 6.80
CA LEU A 69 13.24 -2.55 5.72
C LEU A 69 14.74 -2.16 5.70
N ARG A 70 15.26 -1.41 6.68
CA ARG A 70 16.65 -0.90 6.66
C ARG A 70 17.70 -1.99 6.53
N THR A 71 17.49 -3.11 7.22
CA THR A 71 18.36 -4.29 7.16
C THR A 71 17.52 -5.56 7.21
N PRO A 72 18.04 -6.71 6.77
CA PRO A 72 17.34 -7.98 6.94
C PRO A 72 16.95 -8.26 8.40
N GLU A 73 17.81 -7.89 9.35
CA GLU A 73 17.59 -8.15 10.77
C GLU A 73 16.55 -7.22 11.40
N THR A 74 16.51 -5.95 11.03
CA THR A 74 15.43 -5.03 11.46
C THR A 74 14.08 -5.43 10.85
N MET A 75 14.07 -5.92 9.61
CA MET A 75 12.87 -6.45 8.96
C MET A 75 12.36 -7.68 9.71
N ARG A 76 13.25 -8.59 10.09
CA ARG A 76 12.91 -9.75 10.93
C ARG A 76 12.32 -9.31 12.27
N ALA A 77 12.95 -8.36 12.95
CA ALA A 77 12.54 -7.91 14.27
C ALA A 77 11.15 -7.27 14.23
N THR A 78 10.87 -6.43 13.24
CA THR A 78 9.54 -5.81 13.04
C THR A 78 8.47 -6.81 12.64
N LEU A 79 8.77 -7.75 11.73
CA LEU A 79 7.85 -8.85 11.39
C LEU A 79 7.55 -9.72 12.60
N ARG A 80 8.57 -10.05 13.40
CA ARG A 80 8.39 -10.82 14.64
C ARG A 80 7.51 -10.06 15.63
N ALA A 81 7.74 -8.76 15.82
CA ALA A 81 6.92 -7.91 16.69
C ALA A 81 5.46 -7.91 16.24
N GLY A 82 5.22 -7.65 14.94
CA GLY A 82 3.88 -7.63 14.35
C GLY A 82 3.15 -8.99 14.44
N LEU A 83 3.87 -10.11 14.31
CA LEU A 83 3.28 -11.45 14.47
C LEU A 83 3.07 -11.85 15.93
N SER A 84 3.77 -11.20 16.88
CA SER A 84 3.68 -11.49 18.31
C SER A 84 2.65 -10.66 19.07
N ASP A 85 2.02 -9.68 18.40
CA ASP A 85 0.99 -8.82 18.98
C ASP A 85 -0.39 -9.11 18.33
N PRO A 86 -1.21 -9.98 18.96
CA PRO A 86 -2.55 -10.29 18.47
C PRO A 86 -3.50 -9.08 18.50
N ALA A 87 -3.28 -8.12 19.40
CA ALA A 87 -4.10 -6.92 19.50
C ALA A 87 -3.78 -5.97 18.35
N ALA A 88 -2.48 -5.74 18.06
CA ALA A 88 -2.08 -5.00 16.87
C ALA A 88 -2.53 -5.68 15.58
N LEU A 89 -2.55 -7.01 15.49
CA LEU A 89 -3.09 -7.72 14.31
C LEU A 89 -4.62 -7.59 14.17
N ALA A 90 -5.34 -7.46 15.28
CA ALA A 90 -6.80 -7.26 15.28
C ALA A 90 -7.20 -5.79 15.04
N GLU A 91 -6.38 -4.84 15.51
CA GLU A 91 -6.58 -3.39 15.37
C GLU A 91 -6.03 -2.85 14.06
N ALA A 92 -4.84 -3.30 13.63
CA ALA A 92 -4.23 -2.97 12.35
C ALA A 92 -4.81 -3.86 11.25
N LYS A 93 -5.95 -3.41 10.72
CA LYS A 93 -6.68 -4.15 9.69
C LYS A 93 -5.99 -4.12 8.31
N THR A 94 -4.87 -3.41 8.21
CA THR A 94 -3.94 -3.41 7.07
C THR A 94 -2.58 -3.90 7.54
N LYS A 95 -2.30 -5.20 7.38
CA LYS A 95 -1.08 -5.86 7.91
C LYS A 95 0.23 -5.23 7.45
N ILE A 96 0.23 -4.57 6.29
CA ILE A 96 1.39 -3.92 5.66
C ILE A 96 1.09 -2.48 5.19
N GLY A 97 0.01 -1.88 5.70
CA GLY A 97 -0.53 -0.61 5.23
C GLY A 97 -1.42 -0.75 4.00
N HIS A 98 -2.15 0.31 3.67
CA HIS A 98 -3.02 0.36 2.50
C HIS A 98 -3.15 1.78 1.93
N THR A 99 -2.94 1.92 0.62
CA THR A 99 -2.98 3.21 -0.07
C THR A 99 -4.16 3.28 -1.03
N ILE A 100 -4.91 4.36 -0.96
CA ILE A 100 -6.08 4.65 -1.78
C ILE A 100 -5.79 5.93 -2.57
N VAL A 101 -6.25 5.96 -3.82
CA VAL A 101 -6.23 7.15 -4.67
C VAL A 101 -7.66 7.52 -5.02
N ALA A 102 -7.97 8.81 -4.91
CA ALA A 102 -9.25 9.38 -5.30
C ALA A 102 -9.03 10.64 -6.14
N TRP A 103 -10.06 11.07 -6.87
CA TRP A 103 -9.99 12.25 -7.72
C TRP A 103 -11.33 12.98 -7.79
N GLN A 104 -11.26 14.30 -7.85
CA GLN A 104 -12.36 15.17 -8.26
C GLN A 104 -11.91 15.85 -9.55
N CYS A 105 -12.47 15.46 -10.68
CA CYS A 105 -12.20 16.02 -12.01
C CYS A 105 -13.49 16.64 -12.59
N GLY A 106 -13.81 17.86 -12.17
CA GLY A 106 -15.05 18.55 -12.50
C GLY A 106 -16.28 17.83 -12.01
N ALA A 107 -17.11 17.35 -12.95
CA ALA A 107 -18.31 16.60 -12.62
C ALA A 107 -18.01 15.15 -12.17
N HIS A 108 -16.79 14.66 -12.40
CA HIS A 108 -16.41 13.29 -12.07
C HIS A 108 -15.73 13.25 -10.72
N GLN A 109 -16.16 12.33 -9.89
CA GLN A 109 -15.53 12.00 -8.63
C GLN A 109 -15.31 10.50 -8.62
N GLY A 110 -14.14 10.04 -8.21
CA GLY A 110 -13.91 8.60 -8.11
C GLY A 110 -12.85 8.22 -7.09
N VAL A 111 -12.79 6.93 -6.80
CA VAL A 111 -11.88 6.35 -5.82
C VAL A 111 -11.54 4.92 -6.20
N THR A 112 -10.28 4.55 -6.02
CA THR A 112 -9.86 3.15 -6.18
C THR A 112 -8.62 2.83 -5.35
N SER A 113 -8.35 1.54 -5.24
CA SER A 113 -7.09 0.99 -4.73
C SER A 113 -6.91 -0.41 -5.31
N MET A 114 -5.68 -0.90 -5.33
CA MET A 114 -5.36 -2.26 -5.75
C MET A 114 -5.18 -3.17 -4.54
N THR A 115 -5.83 -4.34 -4.58
CA THR A 115 -5.77 -5.36 -3.53
C THR A 115 -5.70 -6.75 -4.15
N GLY A 116 -5.48 -7.77 -3.33
CA GLY A 116 -5.39 -9.18 -3.72
C GLY A 116 -5.13 -10.06 -2.50
N GLU A 117 -4.68 -11.30 -2.72
CA GLU A 117 -4.41 -12.27 -1.63
C GLU A 117 -5.67 -12.65 -0.82
N THR A 118 -6.84 -12.64 -1.47
CA THR A 118 -8.17 -12.83 -0.84
C THR A 118 -8.33 -14.17 -0.15
N ARG A 119 -7.51 -15.17 -0.50
CA ARG A 119 -7.58 -16.56 0.01
C ARG A 119 -6.53 -16.90 1.05
N LEU A 120 -5.89 -15.92 1.68
CA LEU A 120 -4.83 -16.16 2.65
C LEU A 120 -3.66 -16.97 2.09
N GLN A 121 -3.41 -16.89 0.77
CA GLN A 121 -2.35 -17.63 0.09
C GLN A 121 -0.96 -17.30 0.67
N ALA A 122 -0.63 -16.02 0.87
CA ALA A 122 0.65 -15.60 1.43
C ALA A 122 0.83 -16.15 2.86
N THR A 123 -0.23 -16.06 3.67
CA THR A 123 -0.22 -16.57 5.04
C THR A 123 -0.03 -18.09 5.05
N ARG A 124 -0.76 -18.83 4.19
CA ARG A 124 -0.63 -20.29 4.07
C ARG A 124 0.77 -20.69 3.61
N MET A 125 1.36 -19.98 2.64
CA MET A 125 2.73 -20.24 2.19
C MET A 125 3.73 -20.00 3.32
N MET A 126 3.61 -18.89 4.04
CA MET A 126 4.49 -18.59 5.18
C MET A 126 4.39 -19.68 6.27
N LEU A 127 3.18 -20.12 6.63
CA LEU A 127 2.96 -21.22 7.57
C LEU A 127 3.43 -22.58 7.04
N SER A 128 3.40 -22.78 5.73
CA SER A 128 3.96 -23.96 5.05
C SER A 128 5.47 -23.89 4.89
N GLY A 129 6.11 -22.88 5.49
CA GLY A 129 7.56 -22.75 5.59
C GLY A 129 8.26 -22.29 4.32
N TRP A 130 7.62 -21.42 3.55
CA TRP A 130 8.22 -20.73 2.39
C TRP A 130 9.17 -19.58 2.77
N GLY A 131 9.21 -19.19 4.04
CA GLY A 131 10.01 -18.06 4.52
C GLY A 131 9.51 -16.73 3.96
N ILE A 132 10.41 -15.91 3.42
CA ILE A 132 10.13 -14.55 2.91
C ILE A 132 9.44 -14.52 1.55
N VAL A 133 9.55 -15.61 0.78
CA VAL A 133 9.07 -15.72 -0.62
C VAL A 133 7.64 -15.20 -0.82
N PRO A 134 6.66 -15.46 0.06
CA PRO A 134 5.29 -15.00 -0.16
C PRO A 134 5.15 -13.48 -0.25
N LEU A 135 5.98 -12.71 0.48
CA LEU A 135 5.95 -11.24 0.43
C LEU A 135 6.49 -10.68 -0.90
N LEU A 136 7.29 -11.47 -1.61
CA LEU A 136 7.94 -11.10 -2.87
C LEU A 136 7.21 -11.69 -4.09
N SER A 137 6.22 -12.56 -3.86
CA SER A 137 5.49 -13.26 -4.92
C SER A 137 4.36 -12.42 -5.51
N THR A 138 3.88 -12.82 -6.69
CA THR A 138 2.71 -12.23 -7.34
C THR A 138 1.51 -13.16 -7.17
N PHE A 139 0.38 -12.61 -6.75
CA PHE A 139 -0.91 -13.29 -6.59
C PHE A 139 -1.82 -12.90 -7.74
N GLN A 140 -2.44 -13.88 -8.40
CA GLN A 140 -3.25 -13.70 -9.61
C GLN A 140 -4.75 -13.50 -9.30
N ASP A 141 -5.07 -13.17 -8.05
CA ASP A 141 -6.41 -12.84 -7.57
C ASP A 141 -6.54 -11.34 -7.24
N GLY A 142 -5.69 -10.51 -7.87
CA GLY A 142 -5.74 -9.07 -7.74
C GLY A 142 -7.05 -8.50 -8.28
N HIS A 143 -7.48 -7.39 -7.69
CA HIS A 143 -8.60 -6.59 -8.17
C HIS A 143 -8.47 -5.14 -7.70
N LEU A 144 -9.24 -4.26 -8.34
CA LEU A 144 -9.36 -2.87 -7.95
C LEU A 144 -10.65 -2.66 -7.14
N TYR A 145 -10.59 -1.83 -6.09
CA TYR A 145 -11.81 -1.35 -5.46
C TYR A 145 -12.59 -0.47 -6.41
N THR A 146 -13.86 -0.82 -6.58
CA THR A 146 -14.87 0.08 -7.10
C THR A 146 -15.28 1.05 -6.00
N GLU A 147 -15.90 2.15 -6.39
CA GLU A 147 -16.41 3.12 -5.42
C GLU A 147 -17.52 2.50 -4.54
N ALA A 148 -18.43 1.74 -5.16
CA ALA A 148 -19.45 0.97 -4.44
C ALA A 148 -18.87 -0.14 -3.54
N GLY A 149 -17.67 -0.65 -3.89
CA GLY A 149 -16.93 -1.64 -3.13
C GLY A 149 -16.04 -1.07 -2.03
N PHE A 150 -16.08 0.26 -1.79
CA PHE A 150 -15.22 0.89 -0.80
C PHE A 150 -15.49 0.35 0.60
N ILE A 151 -14.44 -0.10 1.28
CA ILE A 151 -14.56 -0.81 2.55
C ILE A 151 -15.00 0.16 3.66
N PRO A 152 -16.18 -0.03 4.31
CA PRO A 152 -16.70 0.91 5.32
C PRO A 152 -15.77 1.09 6.53
N ARG A 153 -14.92 0.09 6.81
CA ARG A 153 -13.92 0.16 7.88
C ARG A 153 -12.76 1.10 7.54
N HIS A 154 -12.37 1.20 6.28
CA HIS A 154 -11.37 2.18 5.85
C HIS A 154 -11.93 3.59 5.97
N ASP A 155 -13.18 3.78 5.52
CA ASP A 155 -13.90 5.06 5.68
C ASP A 155 -13.91 5.52 7.14
N LEU A 156 -14.35 4.65 8.06
CA LEU A 156 -14.36 4.94 9.49
C LEU A 156 -12.95 5.24 10.04
N ALA A 157 -11.93 4.50 9.62
CA ALA A 157 -10.56 4.72 10.10
C ALA A 157 -10.02 6.09 9.68
N PHE A 158 -10.26 6.52 8.44
CA PHE A 158 -9.88 7.86 7.98
C PHE A 158 -10.64 8.94 8.73
N ARG A 159 -11.95 8.80 8.92
CA ARG A 159 -12.77 9.77 9.67
C ARG A 159 -12.37 9.90 11.14
N GLN A 160 -11.75 8.87 11.70
CA GLN A 160 -11.17 8.89 13.06
C GLN A 160 -9.72 9.43 13.09
N GLY A 161 -9.23 10.00 12.01
CA GLY A 161 -7.87 10.55 11.94
C GLY A 161 -6.76 9.50 12.01
N LYS A 162 -7.05 8.22 11.75
CA LYS A 162 -6.06 7.12 11.81
C LYS A 162 -5.24 6.94 10.54
N GLY A 163 -5.58 7.68 9.48
CA GLY A 163 -4.83 7.71 8.23
C GLY A 163 -4.12 9.04 7.99
N VAL A 164 -3.28 9.07 6.96
CA VAL A 164 -2.69 10.29 6.41
C VAL A 164 -3.35 10.54 5.06
N VAL A 165 -3.99 11.70 4.92
CA VAL A 165 -4.69 12.09 3.68
C VAL A 165 -4.10 13.40 3.18
N THR A 166 -3.83 13.43 1.87
CA THR A 166 -3.33 14.61 1.16
C THR A 166 -4.14 14.80 -0.12
N ALA A 167 -4.83 15.92 -0.24
CA ALA A 167 -5.47 16.40 -1.46
C ALA A 167 -4.57 17.43 -2.12
N VAL A 168 -4.28 17.24 -3.40
CA VAL A 168 -3.47 18.15 -4.20
C VAL A 168 -4.33 18.70 -5.33
N GLU A 169 -4.44 20.03 -5.39
CA GLU A 169 -5.03 20.70 -6.53
C GLU A 169 -4.19 20.44 -7.78
N VAL A 170 -4.87 20.07 -8.87
CA VAL A 170 -4.27 19.86 -10.18
C VAL A 170 -5.06 20.60 -11.24
N ASP A 171 -4.47 20.84 -12.41
CA ASP A 171 -5.23 21.32 -13.55
C ASP A 171 -6.12 20.19 -14.15
N ARG A 172 -7.13 20.58 -14.93
CA ARG A 172 -8.07 19.65 -15.58
C ARG A 172 -7.38 18.62 -16.48
N ALA A 173 -6.33 19.01 -17.21
CA ALA A 173 -5.62 18.10 -18.09
C ALA A 173 -4.87 17.03 -17.30
N SER A 174 -4.26 17.42 -16.18
CA SER A 174 -3.60 16.55 -15.20
C SER A 174 -4.59 15.57 -14.57
N CYS A 175 -5.77 16.04 -14.15
CA CYS A 175 -6.84 15.18 -13.64
C CYS A 175 -7.33 14.18 -14.71
N THR A 176 -7.47 14.63 -15.96
CA THR A 176 -7.87 13.76 -17.09
C THR A 176 -6.81 12.70 -17.42
N ARG A 177 -5.51 13.00 -17.28
CA ARG A 177 -4.45 12.00 -17.48
C ARG A 177 -4.51 10.86 -16.48
N LEU A 178 -4.88 11.13 -15.23
CA LEU A 178 -5.10 10.07 -14.23
C LEU A 178 -6.26 9.16 -14.64
N ARG A 179 -7.39 9.73 -15.05
CA ARG A 179 -8.56 8.96 -15.51
C ARG A 179 -8.21 8.04 -16.69
N ARG A 180 -7.48 8.57 -17.68
CA ARG A 180 -6.97 7.79 -18.81
C ARG A 180 -5.99 6.69 -18.37
N ALA A 181 -5.08 6.99 -17.44
CA ALA A 181 -4.14 5.99 -16.93
C ALA A 181 -4.84 4.83 -16.21
N LEU A 182 -5.97 5.09 -15.54
CA LEU A 182 -6.82 4.05 -14.95
C LEU A 182 -7.56 3.24 -16.02
N GLU A 183 -8.17 3.92 -17.00
CA GLU A 183 -8.84 3.28 -18.14
C GLU A 183 -7.88 2.34 -18.89
N ASP A 184 -6.69 2.84 -19.24
CA ASP A 184 -5.63 2.06 -19.90
C ASP A 184 -5.24 0.84 -19.05
N PHE A 185 -5.07 1.02 -17.74
CA PHE A 185 -4.69 -0.08 -16.83
C PHE A 185 -5.78 -1.15 -16.73
N VAL A 186 -7.05 -0.76 -16.64
CA VAL A 186 -8.20 -1.67 -16.51
C VAL A 186 -8.47 -2.43 -17.81
N THR A 187 -8.29 -1.76 -18.95
CA THR A 187 -8.55 -2.33 -20.29
C THR A 187 -7.35 -3.01 -20.92
N HIS A 188 -6.16 -2.91 -20.31
CA HIS A 188 -4.94 -3.46 -20.89
C HIS A 188 -5.05 -4.97 -21.14
N PRO A 189 -4.65 -5.49 -22.33
CA PRO A 189 -4.77 -6.91 -22.66
C PRO A 189 -4.04 -7.86 -21.70
N ALA A 190 -2.98 -7.40 -21.05
CA ALA A 190 -2.23 -8.17 -20.04
C ALA A 190 -2.95 -8.29 -18.68
N GLN A 191 -4.10 -7.63 -18.51
CA GLN A 191 -4.94 -7.68 -17.30
C GLN A 191 -4.16 -7.42 -16.00
N PRO A 192 -3.42 -6.29 -15.90
CA PRO A 192 -2.55 -6.01 -14.75
C PRO A 192 -3.33 -5.94 -13.43
N ALA A 193 -4.60 -5.56 -13.46
CA ALA A 193 -5.47 -5.55 -12.27
C ALA A 193 -5.55 -6.92 -11.57
N ARG A 194 -5.34 -8.03 -12.29
CA ARG A 194 -5.35 -9.39 -11.71
C ARG A 194 -4.07 -9.77 -10.98
N ASN A 195 -2.98 -9.02 -11.16
CA ASN A 195 -1.67 -9.36 -10.63
C ASN A 195 -1.31 -8.47 -9.43
N PHE A 196 -1.55 -8.97 -8.21
CA PHE A 196 -1.22 -8.27 -6.98
C PHE A 196 0.16 -8.70 -6.46
N GLY A 197 1.06 -7.75 -6.20
CA GLY A 197 2.39 -8.08 -5.67
C GLY A 197 3.29 -6.88 -5.43
N LEU A 198 4.28 -7.05 -4.56
CA LEU A 198 5.22 -5.99 -4.18
C LEU A 198 6.22 -5.62 -5.29
N LEU A 199 6.58 -6.60 -6.12
CA LEU A 199 7.62 -6.46 -7.16
C LEU A 199 7.08 -6.10 -8.54
N ALA A 200 5.76 -6.21 -8.77
CA ALA A 200 5.15 -5.86 -10.06
C ALA A 200 5.19 -4.34 -10.29
N ASP A 201 5.45 -3.92 -11.53
CA ASP A 201 5.44 -2.50 -11.93
C ASP A 201 4.17 -2.14 -12.72
N PRO A 202 3.28 -1.30 -12.16
CA PRO A 202 2.07 -0.86 -12.84
C PRO A 202 2.35 -0.13 -14.16
N ARG A 203 3.49 0.57 -14.27
CA ARG A 203 3.89 1.32 -15.48
C ARG A 203 4.22 0.39 -16.65
N ARG A 204 4.49 -0.88 -16.35
CA ARG A 204 4.76 -1.94 -17.34
C ARG A 204 3.55 -2.85 -17.53
N PHE A 205 2.41 -2.53 -16.90
CA PHE A 205 1.22 -3.36 -16.88
C PHE A 205 1.49 -4.80 -16.40
N GLU A 206 2.41 -4.95 -15.44
CA GLU A 206 2.71 -6.25 -14.81
C GLU A 206 1.80 -6.55 -13.61
N GLY A 207 1.10 -5.53 -13.11
CA GLY A 207 0.36 -5.55 -11.86
C GLY A 207 0.92 -4.56 -10.84
N GLY A 208 0.60 -4.73 -9.56
CA GLY A 208 1.09 -3.86 -8.50
C GLY A 208 0.56 -4.19 -7.12
N GLY A 209 1.01 -3.41 -6.13
CA GLY A 209 0.37 -3.33 -4.82
C GLY A 209 -0.36 -2.00 -4.67
N CYS A 210 -1.13 -1.85 -3.60
CA CYS A 210 -1.85 -0.60 -3.32
C CYS A 210 -0.95 0.66 -3.38
N LEU A 211 0.28 0.59 -2.85
CA LEU A 211 1.27 1.67 -2.91
C LEU A 211 1.70 2.01 -4.33
N THR A 212 2.25 1.05 -5.07
CA THR A 212 2.78 1.30 -6.42
C THR A 212 1.69 1.68 -7.42
N PHE A 213 0.49 1.12 -7.26
CA PHE A 213 -0.66 1.49 -8.06
C PHE A 213 -1.14 2.92 -7.79
N ALA A 214 -1.24 3.32 -6.52
CA ALA A 214 -1.58 4.71 -6.18
C ALA A 214 -0.52 5.69 -6.70
N TRP A 215 0.76 5.33 -6.65
CA TRP A 215 1.85 6.12 -7.24
C TRP A 215 1.71 6.23 -8.75
N TYR A 216 1.45 5.14 -9.46
CA TYR A 216 1.22 5.15 -10.90
C TYR A 216 0.11 6.14 -11.30
N LEU A 217 -1.05 6.07 -10.65
CA LEU A 217 -2.18 6.95 -10.97
C LEU A 217 -1.94 8.42 -10.59
N SER A 218 -1.46 8.68 -9.38
CA SER A 218 -1.15 10.05 -8.95
C SER A 218 -0.02 10.68 -9.77
N GLY A 219 0.99 9.89 -10.13
CA GLY A 219 2.07 10.31 -11.04
C GLY A 219 1.58 10.70 -12.43
N ALA A 220 0.57 10.02 -12.98
CA ALA A 220 -0.04 10.41 -14.24
C ALA A 220 -0.67 11.81 -14.20
N ALA A 221 -1.18 12.22 -13.02
CA ALA A 221 -1.64 13.58 -12.74
C ALA A 221 -0.52 14.57 -12.36
N GLY A 222 0.74 14.14 -12.30
CA GLY A 222 1.86 14.97 -11.82
C GLY A 222 1.89 15.14 -10.30
N VAL A 223 0.95 14.54 -9.57
CA VAL A 223 0.99 14.50 -8.09
C VAL A 223 2.06 13.53 -7.67
N ILE A 224 2.86 13.92 -6.68
CA ILE A 224 4.04 13.19 -6.18
C ILE A 224 5.08 12.83 -7.28
N GLY A 225 4.91 13.39 -8.50
CA GLY A 225 5.62 13.15 -9.77
C GLY A 225 6.85 12.25 -9.69
N ASP A 226 8.03 12.85 -9.78
CA ASP A 226 9.29 12.12 -9.76
C ASP A 226 9.62 11.54 -8.38
N MET A 227 8.95 11.92 -7.29
CA MET A 227 9.30 11.44 -5.94
C MET A 227 9.09 9.93 -5.75
N GLN A 228 8.39 9.26 -6.66
CA GLN A 228 8.13 7.81 -6.59
C GLN A 228 9.40 6.96 -6.44
N HIS A 229 10.51 7.36 -7.07
CA HIS A 229 11.77 6.63 -6.94
C HIS A 229 12.40 6.77 -5.54
N LEU A 230 12.05 7.83 -4.79
CA LEU A 230 12.52 8.06 -3.42
C LEU A 230 11.81 7.18 -2.40
N PHE A 231 10.64 6.64 -2.75
CA PHE A 231 9.86 5.74 -1.91
C PHE A 231 10.24 4.26 -2.12
N ARG A 232 11.38 3.99 -2.75
CA ARG A 232 11.90 2.63 -2.93
C ARG A 232 13.16 2.44 -2.10
N ARG A 233 13.32 1.21 -1.61
CA ARG A 233 14.51 0.77 -0.89
C ARG A 233 15.05 -0.50 -1.49
N ASP A 234 16.36 -0.56 -1.64
CA ASP A 234 17.04 -1.80 -1.95
C ASP A 234 17.18 -2.64 -0.69
N ILE A 235 16.64 -3.86 -0.74
CA ILE A 235 16.74 -4.86 0.32
C ILE A 235 17.64 -6.01 -0.13
N GLU A 236 18.36 -6.58 0.83
CA GLU A 236 19.07 -7.84 0.63
C GLU A 236 18.18 -9.00 1.06
N VAL A 237 18.00 -9.96 0.17
CA VAL A 237 17.41 -11.26 0.51
C VAL A 237 18.55 -12.26 0.66
N ARG A 238 18.62 -12.92 1.81
CA ARG A 238 19.64 -13.91 2.15
C ARG A 238 19.08 -15.32 2.18
N ALA A 239 19.93 -16.30 1.93
CA ALA A 239 19.53 -17.71 1.85
C ALA A 239 18.79 -18.20 3.10
N VAL A 240 19.11 -17.65 4.28
CA VAL A 240 18.47 -18.01 5.56
C VAL A 240 16.99 -17.60 5.64
N GLN A 241 16.55 -16.69 4.78
CA GLN A 241 15.17 -16.20 4.71
C GLN A 241 14.30 -17.05 3.78
N ILE A 242 14.90 -17.90 2.94
CA ILE A 242 14.20 -18.68 1.93
C ILE A 242 13.90 -20.08 2.48
N GLY A 243 12.63 -20.48 2.36
CA GLY A 243 12.16 -21.78 2.78
C GLY A 243 11.88 -22.74 1.62
N ALA A 244 10.86 -23.57 1.78
CA ALA A 244 10.42 -24.50 0.77
C ALA A 244 9.93 -23.80 -0.50
N TRP A 245 9.91 -24.56 -1.60
CA TRP A 245 9.50 -24.09 -2.93
C TRP A 245 8.27 -24.81 -3.48
N ARG A 246 7.71 -25.76 -2.70
CA ARG A 246 6.50 -26.53 -3.03
C ARG A 246 5.70 -26.90 -1.77
N PRO A 247 4.40 -27.17 -1.92
CA PRO A 247 3.59 -27.00 -3.14
C PRO A 247 3.27 -25.53 -3.41
N VAL A 248 3.30 -25.12 -4.69
CA VAL A 248 2.90 -23.77 -5.11
C VAL A 248 1.36 -23.69 -5.03
N PRO A 249 0.78 -22.73 -4.28
CA PRO A 249 -0.67 -22.58 -4.28
C PRO A 249 -1.19 -22.17 -5.66
N PRO A 250 -2.40 -22.61 -6.06
CA PRO A 250 -3.04 -22.14 -7.29
C PRO A 250 -3.14 -20.61 -7.33
N GLY A 251 -2.89 -20.01 -8.50
CA GLY A 251 -2.97 -18.56 -8.69
C GLY A 251 -1.84 -17.77 -8.02
N VAL A 252 -0.71 -18.40 -7.71
CA VAL A 252 0.49 -17.72 -7.20
C VAL A 252 1.64 -17.95 -8.17
N VAL A 253 2.34 -16.87 -8.51
CA VAL A 253 3.63 -16.88 -9.20
C VAL A 253 4.69 -16.59 -8.14
N PRO A 254 5.36 -17.62 -7.58
CA PRO A 254 6.33 -17.41 -6.52
C PRO A 254 7.54 -16.66 -7.04
N TRP A 255 8.04 -15.71 -6.26
CA TRP A 255 9.34 -15.11 -6.54
C TRP A 255 10.44 -16.16 -6.38
N ARG A 256 11.34 -16.21 -7.38
CA ARG A 256 12.48 -17.13 -7.38
C ARG A 256 13.77 -16.39 -7.70
N PRO A 257 14.75 -16.34 -6.76
CA PRO A 257 16.05 -15.76 -7.07
C PRO A 257 16.83 -16.68 -8.00
N ASP A 258 17.46 -16.09 -9.00
CA ASP A 258 18.30 -16.80 -9.97
C ASP A 258 19.48 -17.50 -9.27
N GLY A 259 19.77 -18.73 -9.69
CA GLY A 259 20.87 -19.53 -9.15
C GLY A 259 20.70 -19.99 -7.70
N HIS A 260 19.58 -19.71 -7.04
CA HIS A 260 19.34 -20.20 -5.68
C HIS A 260 18.97 -21.69 -5.67
N VAL A 261 19.71 -22.46 -4.87
CA VAL A 261 19.43 -23.88 -4.64
C VAL A 261 18.33 -24.02 -3.59
N TRP A 262 17.14 -24.38 -4.05
CA TRP A 262 15.98 -24.57 -3.19
C TRP A 262 16.11 -25.79 -2.31
N ARG A 263 15.57 -25.68 -1.09
CA ARG A 263 15.49 -26.79 -0.15
C ARG A 263 14.10 -27.41 -0.22
N ASP A 264 14.04 -28.74 -0.16
CA ASP A 264 12.76 -29.44 -0.03
C ASP A 264 12.19 -29.35 1.40
N THR A 265 13.04 -29.01 2.38
CA THR A 265 12.62 -28.87 3.77
C THR A 265 11.97 -27.50 4.05
N PRO A 266 10.72 -27.46 4.55
CA PRO A 266 10.08 -26.23 4.99
C PRO A 266 10.85 -25.51 6.10
N LEU A 267 10.98 -24.19 5.98
CA LEU A 267 11.52 -23.33 7.03
C LEU A 267 10.41 -23.04 8.04
N SER A 268 10.38 -23.76 9.17
CA SER A 268 9.37 -23.53 10.20
C SER A 268 9.30 -22.06 10.62
N LEU A 269 8.11 -21.55 10.95
CA LEU A 269 7.93 -20.16 11.37
C LEU A 269 8.85 -19.78 12.55
N ARG A 270 9.07 -20.71 13.50
CA ARG A 270 9.99 -20.51 14.62
C ARG A 270 11.43 -20.35 14.16
N ALA A 271 11.88 -21.13 13.17
CA ALA A 271 13.22 -20.99 12.59
C ALA A 271 13.32 -19.69 11.77
N PHE A 272 12.33 -19.41 10.93
CA PHE A 272 12.27 -18.19 10.13
C PHE A 272 12.36 -16.92 10.99
N LEU A 273 11.57 -16.83 12.06
CA LEU A 273 11.58 -15.68 12.97
C LEU A 273 12.66 -15.77 14.05
N GLY A 274 13.30 -16.93 14.26
CA GLY A 274 14.26 -17.16 15.33
C GLY A 274 15.72 -17.02 14.89
N THR A 275 16.01 -17.32 13.62
CA THR A 275 17.34 -17.18 13.02
C THR A 275 17.57 -15.74 12.58
N ARG A 276 18.76 -15.19 12.87
CA ARG A 276 19.11 -13.85 12.40
C ARG A 276 19.14 -13.79 10.88
N TRP A 277 18.56 -12.75 10.31
CA TRP A 277 18.46 -12.63 8.85
C TRP A 277 19.69 -12.04 8.20
N ASP A 278 20.61 -11.49 8.97
CA ASP A 278 21.92 -11.02 8.48
C ASP A 278 22.94 -12.13 8.24
N GLN A 279 22.56 -13.39 8.46
CA GLN A 279 23.41 -14.56 8.26
C GLN A 279 23.31 -15.14 6.85
N GLY A 280 24.38 -15.82 6.42
CA GLY A 280 24.45 -16.53 5.15
C GLY A 280 24.60 -15.63 3.91
N PRO A 281 24.72 -16.23 2.72
CA PRO A 281 24.95 -15.48 1.49
C PRO A 281 23.70 -14.69 1.08
N VAL A 282 23.94 -13.50 0.52
CA VAL A 282 22.92 -12.74 -0.22
C VAL A 282 22.61 -13.51 -1.50
N VAL A 283 21.33 -13.77 -1.75
CA VAL A 283 20.84 -14.49 -2.93
C VAL A 283 20.12 -13.58 -3.91
N ALA A 284 19.68 -12.40 -3.46
CA ALA A 284 19.18 -11.35 -4.32
C ALA A 284 19.27 -9.97 -3.66
N ARG A 285 19.31 -8.94 -4.49
CA ARG A 285 19.07 -7.54 -4.10
C ARG A 285 17.87 -7.05 -4.88
N LEU A 286 16.87 -6.54 -4.18
CA LEU A 286 15.59 -6.16 -4.76
C LEU A 286 15.25 -4.73 -4.38
N SER A 287 14.76 -3.94 -5.34
CA SER A 287 14.24 -2.60 -5.05
C SER A 287 12.73 -2.67 -4.79
N VAL A 288 12.33 -2.53 -3.53
CA VAL A 288 10.94 -2.68 -3.09
C VAL A 288 10.34 -1.33 -2.67
N PRO A 289 9.01 -1.14 -2.80
CA PRO A 289 8.30 -0.05 -2.17
C PRO A 289 8.55 0.00 -0.65
N ASP A 290 8.96 1.16 -0.14
CA ASP A 290 9.16 1.44 1.28
C ASP A 290 7.99 2.30 1.79
N GLY A 291 7.04 1.64 2.47
CA GLY A 291 5.85 2.29 3.02
C GLY A 291 6.15 3.30 4.13
N GLU A 292 7.29 3.17 4.83
CA GLU A 292 7.70 4.13 5.85
C GLU A 292 8.33 5.37 5.20
N ALA A 293 9.04 5.22 4.08
CA ALA A 293 9.50 6.38 3.28
C ALA A 293 8.33 7.17 2.69
N PHE A 294 7.30 6.46 2.20
CA PHE A 294 6.08 7.10 1.73
C PHE A 294 5.30 7.80 2.86
N LEU A 295 5.17 7.15 4.02
CA LEU A 295 4.54 7.74 5.21
C LEU A 295 5.28 9.00 5.68
N GLY A 296 6.60 8.91 5.82
CA GLY A 296 7.46 10.05 6.19
C GLY A 296 7.29 11.21 5.22
N ALA A 297 7.30 10.95 3.91
CA ALA A 297 7.02 11.97 2.90
C ALA A 297 5.63 12.59 3.08
N MET A 298 4.57 11.80 3.23
CA MET A 298 3.20 12.32 3.42
C MET A 298 3.06 13.16 4.70
N ILE A 299 3.82 12.85 5.75
CA ILE A 299 3.86 13.64 6.98
C ILE A 299 4.66 14.92 6.78
N ALA A 300 5.82 14.84 6.14
CA ALA A 300 6.67 16.00 5.87
C ALA A 300 6.00 17.05 4.95
N LEU A 301 5.03 16.65 4.12
CA LEU A 301 4.17 17.60 3.38
C LEU A 301 3.38 18.54 4.31
N ARG A 302 3.13 18.12 5.56
CA ARG A 302 2.24 18.76 6.54
C ARG A 302 3.00 19.72 7.48
N ASP A 303 4.32 19.76 7.36
CA ASP A 303 5.18 20.61 8.18
C ASP A 303 4.78 22.09 8.07
N GLY A 304 4.60 22.74 9.22
CA GLY A 304 4.17 24.14 9.33
C GLY A 304 2.65 24.34 9.27
N VAL A 305 1.86 23.29 9.05
CA VAL A 305 0.39 23.35 9.07
C VAL A 305 -0.20 22.45 10.16
N GLN A 306 0.45 21.32 10.42
CA GLN A 306 0.04 20.37 11.45
C GLN A 306 0.74 20.62 12.79
N ASP A 307 0.04 20.32 13.89
CA ASP A 307 0.64 20.32 15.23
C ASP A 307 1.78 19.29 15.32
N THR A 308 2.92 19.75 15.84
CA THR A 308 4.09 18.91 16.17
C THR A 308 3.78 17.78 17.16
N GLN A 309 2.70 17.88 17.93
CA GLN A 309 2.23 16.85 18.87
C GLN A 309 1.27 15.83 18.23
N ASP A 310 0.95 15.94 16.94
CA ASP A 310 0.10 14.97 16.25
C ASP A 310 0.74 13.58 16.23
N TRP A 311 -0.06 12.55 16.49
CA TRP A 311 0.40 11.16 16.56
C TRP A 311 1.16 10.71 15.31
N ARG A 312 0.83 11.27 14.14
CA ARG A 312 1.48 10.94 12.87
C ARG A 312 2.96 11.31 12.90
N ALA A 313 3.32 12.45 13.47
CA ALA A 313 4.72 12.87 13.60
C ALA A 313 5.53 11.87 14.45
N GLY A 314 4.91 11.32 15.51
CA GLY A 314 5.53 10.29 16.35
C GLY A 314 5.49 8.87 15.77
N ARG A 315 4.75 8.63 14.67
CA ARG A 315 4.57 7.28 14.08
C ARG A 315 5.73 6.87 13.18
N VAL A 316 6.42 7.79 12.52
CA VAL A 316 7.52 7.44 11.61
C VAL A 316 8.70 6.91 12.44
N LEU A 317 9.29 5.80 12.01
CA LEU A 317 10.37 5.12 12.75
C LEU A 317 11.56 6.04 13.09
N PRO A 318 11.95 6.21 14.37
CA PRO A 318 13.11 7.03 14.74
C PRO A 318 14.41 6.62 14.03
N GLY A 319 15.21 7.60 13.60
CA GLY A 319 16.46 7.35 12.88
C GLY A 319 16.23 6.86 11.44
N HIS A 320 15.26 7.51 10.77
CA HIS A 320 14.69 7.33 9.44
C HIS A 320 15.60 6.74 8.35
N GLY A 321 16.91 6.92 8.44
CA GLY A 321 17.87 6.37 7.48
C GLY A 321 17.75 7.09 6.14
N ALA A 322 18.81 7.03 5.35
CA ALA A 322 18.96 7.93 4.21
C ALA A 322 17.81 7.90 3.17
N VAL A 323 17.02 6.82 3.08
CA VAL A 323 15.88 6.74 2.15
C VAL A 323 14.71 7.61 2.61
N VAL A 324 14.28 7.47 3.86
CA VAL A 324 13.13 8.21 4.40
C VAL A 324 13.48 9.70 4.50
N GLU A 325 14.68 10.04 4.95
CA GLU A 325 15.15 11.44 5.03
C GLU A 325 15.13 12.12 3.65
N ARG A 326 15.58 11.44 2.59
CA ARG A 326 15.50 11.98 1.22
C ARG A 326 14.06 12.18 0.77
N ALA A 327 13.17 11.25 1.10
CA ALA A 327 11.76 11.34 0.77
C ALA A 327 11.09 12.52 1.49
N GLU A 328 11.40 12.74 2.77
CA GLU A 328 10.92 13.88 3.56
C GLU A 328 11.42 15.23 3.03
N VAL A 329 12.72 15.34 2.71
CA VAL A 329 13.29 16.57 2.14
C VAL A 329 12.63 16.91 0.80
N ALA A 330 12.44 15.92 -0.08
CA ALA A 330 11.76 16.12 -1.35
C ALA A 330 10.29 16.54 -1.15
N ALA A 331 9.58 15.89 -0.21
CA ALA A 331 8.21 16.23 0.14
C ALA A 331 8.09 17.67 0.64
N ARG A 332 8.95 18.11 1.56
CA ARG A 332 8.97 19.52 2.03
C ARG A 332 9.15 20.50 0.88
N ARG A 333 10.09 20.22 -0.04
CA ARG A 333 10.30 21.05 -1.22
C ARG A 333 9.06 21.06 -2.12
N TYR A 334 8.43 19.93 -2.33
CA TYR A 334 7.20 19.81 -3.11
C TYR A 334 6.06 20.62 -2.48
N ALA A 335 5.80 20.47 -1.19
CA ALA A 335 4.77 21.21 -0.47
C ALA A 335 5.01 22.73 -0.51
N ASN A 336 6.27 23.18 -0.38
CA ASN A 336 6.61 24.60 -0.48
C ASN A 336 6.34 25.23 -1.86
N GLY A 337 6.08 24.42 -2.89
CA GLY A 337 5.64 24.90 -4.21
C GLY A 337 4.17 25.36 -4.23
N PHE A 338 3.39 25.06 -3.20
CA PHE A 338 1.98 25.43 -3.11
C PHE A 338 1.80 26.66 -2.21
N PRO A 339 1.24 27.77 -2.71
CA PRO A 339 1.02 28.99 -1.92
C PRO A 339 -0.03 28.77 -0.83
N VAL A 340 -1.00 27.88 -1.03
CA VAL A 340 -2.04 27.56 -0.07
C VAL A 340 -1.83 26.15 0.48
N ARG A 341 -1.67 26.07 1.81
CA ARG A 341 -1.53 24.81 2.55
C ARG A 341 -2.38 24.87 3.80
N ARG A 342 -3.31 23.94 3.95
CA ARG A 342 -4.28 23.92 5.06
C ARG A 342 -4.68 22.50 5.44
N LEU A 343 -5.25 22.37 6.63
CA LEU A 343 -5.96 21.15 7.03
C LEU A 343 -7.45 21.29 6.73
N ALA A 344 -8.02 20.34 5.99
CA ALA A 344 -9.45 20.14 5.88
C ALA A 344 -9.92 19.13 6.93
N ASP A 345 -11.09 19.37 7.50
CA ASP A 345 -11.69 18.54 8.57
C ASP A 345 -10.71 18.27 9.74
N PRO A 346 -10.19 19.31 10.43
CA PRO A 346 -9.09 19.17 11.39
C PRO A 346 -9.40 18.25 12.58
N ASP A 347 -10.67 18.14 12.98
CA ASP A 347 -11.11 17.28 14.10
C ASP A 347 -11.49 15.86 13.66
N GLY A 348 -11.47 15.58 12.35
CA GLY A 348 -11.80 14.28 11.77
C GLY A 348 -10.64 13.71 10.95
N VAL A 349 -10.76 13.79 9.63
CA VAL A 349 -9.77 13.24 8.69
C VAL A 349 -8.42 13.96 8.81
N ALA A 350 -8.44 15.26 9.11
CA ALA A 350 -7.30 16.16 9.10
C ALA A 350 -6.50 16.01 7.80
N ALA A 351 -7.16 16.14 6.64
CA ALA A 351 -6.48 16.03 5.35
C ALA A 351 -5.65 17.27 5.07
N LEU A 352 -4.40 17.09 4.62
CA LEU A 352 -3.64 18.20 4.07
C LEU A 352 -4.20 18.54 2.70
N VAL A 353 -4.50 19.81 2.47
CA VAL A 353 -4.88 20.34 1.16
C VAL A 353 -3.77 21.26 0.66
N LEU A 354 -3.27 20.98 -0.54
CA LEU A 354 -2.25 21.74 -1.25
C LEU A 354 -2.90 22.40 -2.48
N GLU A 355 -2.94 23.73 -2.51
CA GLU A 355 -3.65 24.53 -3.50
C GLU A 355 -2.71 25.58 -4.12
N THR A 356 -2.93 25.86 -5.40
CA THR A 356 -2.20 26.83 -6.22
C THR A 356 -2.75 28.25 -6.10
N HIS A 357 -3.96 28.42 -5.54
CA HIS A 357 -4.61 29.71 -5.37
C HIS A 357 -5.69 29.74 -4.28
#